data_AF-A0A2V7FLU1-F1
#
_entry.id   AF-A0A2V7FLU1-F1
#
_cell.length_a   1.000
_cell.length_b   1.000
_cell.length_c   1.000
_cell.angle_alpha   90.00
_cell.angle_beta   90.00
_cell.angle_gamma   90.00
#
_symmetry.space_group_name_H-M   'P 1'
#
loop_
_entity.id
_entity.type
_entity.pdbx_description
1 polymer ?
#
loop_
_entity_poly.entity_id
_entity_poly.type
_entity_poly.pdbx_seq_one_letter_code
_entity_poly.pdbx_strand_id
1 'polypeptide(L)'
;MAPHTPPRSDAPRRSRGAPRCDTALVIHPGALGDVLLAIPALRALRDAGGRVALAAQRHIASLLFALGEVDEACDFESLRLDALFTAD
;
A
#
# COMPACT_ATOMS: atom_id res chain seq x y z
N MET A 1 33.64 27.42 -1.02
CA MET A 1 33.41 26.01 -1.39
C MET A 1 31.90 25.80 -1.46
N ALA A 2 31.32 25.78 -2.66
CA ALA A 2 29.86 25.68 -2.82
C ALA A 2 29.41 24.21 -2.74
N PRO A 3 28.25 23.91 -2.12
CA PRO A 3 27.75 22.54 -2.00
C PRO A 3 27.35 21.99 -3.38
N HIS A 4 27.80 20.77 -3.64
CA HIS A 4 27.50 19.99 -4.84
C HIS A 4 26.14 19.32 -4.65
N THR A 5 25.09 19.87 -5.26
CA THR A 5 23.79 19.20 -5.36
C THR A 5 23.88 18.18 -6.49
N PRO A 6 23.70 16.87 -6.23
CA PRO A 6 23.72 15.90 -7.32
C PRO A 6 22.53 16.14 -8.27
N PRO A 7 22.72 15.98 -9.60
CA PRO A 7 21.66 16.18 -10.58
C PRO A 7 20.54 15.16 -10.35
N ARG A 8 19.29 15.63 -10.31
CA ARG A 8 18.11 14.75 -10.27
C ARG A 8 18.06 13.97 -11.58
N SER A 9 17.93 12.65 -11.48
CA SER A 9 17.76 11.78 -12.63
C SER A 9 16.30 11.88 -13.11
N ASP A 10 16.08 12.55 -14.24
CA ASP A 10 14.78 12.67 -14.92
C ASP A 10 14.45 11.46 -15.81
N ALA A 11 15.20 10.36 -15.68
CA ALA A 11 14.89 9.15 -16.44
C ALA A 11 13.55 8.57 -15.95
N PRO A 12 12.57 8.33 -16.86
CA PRO A 12 11.40 7.54 -16.50
C PRO A 12 11.91 6.21 -15.99
N ARG A 13 11.63 5.87 -14.72
CA ARG A 13 11.89 4.51 -14.23
C ARG A 13 11.04 3.61 -15.12
N ARG A 14 11.67 2.95 -16.11
CA ARG A 14 11.04 1.84 -16.81
C ARG A 14 10.52 0.94 -15.71
N SER A 15 9.20 0.74 -15.67
CA SER A 15 8.60 -0.32 -14.88
C SER A 15 9.30 -1.60 -15.34
N ARG A 16 10.28 -2.08 -14.55
CA ARG A 16 10.65 -3.49 -14.61
C ARG A 16 9.31 -4.20 -14.55
N GLY A 17 8.96 -4.97 -15.58
CA GLY A 17 7.66 -5.63 -15.67
C GLY A 17 7.33 -6.21 -14.32
N ALA A 18 6.46 -5.51 -13.58
CA ALA A 18 6.15 -5.91 -12.23
C ALA A 18 5.44 -7.25 -12.38
N PRO A 19 5.71 -8.23 -11.49
CA PRO A 19 4.89 -9.42 -11.46
C PRO A 19 3.43 -8.98 -11.51
N ARG A 20 2.66 -9.55 -12.44
CA ARG A 20 1.21 -9.33 -12.49
C ARG A 20 0.66 -9.99 -11.23
N CYS A 21 0.72 -9.27 -10.12
CA CYS A 21 0.13 -9.70 -8.87
C CYS A 21 -1.38 -9.55 -9.07
N ASP A 22 -2.06 -10.67 -9.29
CA ASP A 22 -3.52 -10.72 -9.38
C ASP A 22 -4.18 -10.20 -8.09
N THR A 23 -3.43 -10.20 -6.98
CA THR A 23 -3.85 -9.63 -5.70
C THR A 23 -2.66 -8.98 -4.97
N ALA A 24 -2.89 -7.81 -4.40
CA ALA A 24 -1.95 -7.08 -3.56
C ALA A 24 -2.55 -6.86 -2.16
N LEU A 25 -1.78 -7.22 -1.12
CA LEU A 25 -2.09 -6.88 0.26
C LEU A 25 -1.31 -5.61 0.64
N VAL A 26 -2.03 -4.57 1.03
CA VAL A 26 -1.47 -3.32 1.53
C VAL A 26 -1.67 -3.25 3.04
N ILE A 27 -0.57 -3.07 3.77
CA ILE A 27 -0.56 -3.00 5.23
C ILE A 27 -0.23 -1.56 5.63
N HIS A 28 -1.17 -0.87 6.29
CA HIS A 28 -1.00 0.52 6.72
C HIS A 28 -1.56 0.76 8.13
N PRO A 29 -0.79 0.50 9.20
CA PRO A 29 -1.22 0.67 10.60
C PRO A 29 -1.21 2.14 11.08
N GLY A 30 -1.37 3.10 10.15
CA GLY A 30 -1.26 4.54 10.41
C GLY A 30 -2.59 5.18 10.81
N ALA A 31 -2.54 6.46 11.19
CA ALA A 31 -3.74 7.25 11.42
C ALA A 31 -4.48 7.53 10.11
N LEU A 32 -5.73 7.99 10.19
CA LEU A 32 -6.55 8.27 9.01
C LEU A 32 -5.85 9.18 7.99
N GLY A 33 -5.19 10.25 8.44
CA GLY A 33 -4.48 11.18 7.55
C GLY A 33 -3.42 10.48 6.69
N ASP A 34 -2.64 9.57 7.26
CA ASP A 34 -1.60 8.85 6.53
C ASP A 34 -2.20 7.87 5.51
N VAL A 35 -3.27 7.17 5.90
CA VAL A 35 -3.95 6.21 5.01
C VAL A 35 -4.61 6.95 3.83
N LEU A 36 -5.16 8.15 4.05
CA LEU A 36 -5.70 8.98 2.96
C LEU A 36 -4.62 9.37 1.95
N LEU A 37 -3.39 9.64 2.40
CA LEU A 37 -2.27 9.93 1.51
C LEU A 37 -1.85 8.71 0.67
N ALA A 38 -2.20 7.49 1.10
CA ALA A 38 -1.92 6.26 0.36
C ALA A 38 -2.94 5.98 -0.76
N ILE A 39 -4.11 6.64 -0.79
CA ILE A 39 -5.18 6.39 -1.78
C ILE A 39 -4.67 6.42 -3.24
N PRO A 40 -3.86 7.40 -3.68
CA PRO A 40 -3.33 7.40 -5.05
C PRO A 40 -2.52 6.15 -5.40
N ALA A 41 -1.78 5.60 -4.42
CA ALA A 41 -1.01 4.37 -4.62
C ALA A 41 -1.93 3.13 -4.68
N LEU A 42 -2.98 3.07 -3.86
CA LEU A 42 -3.98 2.00 -3.91
C LEU A 42 -4.66 1.94 -5.28
N ARG A 43 -5.05 3.11 -5.82
CA ARG A 43 -5.64 3.22 -7.15
C ARG A 43 -4.67 2.77 -8.24
N ALA A 44 -3.41 3.20 -8.20
CA ALA A 44 -2.40 2.77 -9.16
C ALA A 44 -2.16 1.25 -9.14
N LEU A 45 -2.24 0.61 -7.97
CA LEU A 45 -2.16 -0.86 -7.84
C LEU A 45 -3.36 -1.55 -8.48
N ARG A 46 -4.57 -1.00 -8.29
CA ARG A 46 -5.80 -1.53 -8.92
C ARG A 46 -5.78 -1.35 -10.44
N ASP A 47 -5.36 -0.18 -10.92
CA ASP A 47 -5.23 0.13 -12.35
C ASP A 47 -4.16 -0.74 -13.05
N ALA A 48 -3.18 -1.23 -12.29
CA ALA A 48 -2.21 -2.22 -12.79
C ALA A 48 -2.82 -3.63 -12.97
N GLY A 49 -4.09 -3.81 -12.62
CA GLY A 49 -4.89 -5.01 -12.89
C GLY A 49 -5.00 -6.01 -11.74
N GLY A 50 -4.57 -5.65 -10.53
CA GLY A 50 -4.67 -6.52 -9.35
C GLY A 50 -5.81 -6.12 -8.41
N ARG A 51 -6.38 -7.09 -7.68
CA ARG A 51 -7.26 -6.81 -6.54
C ARG A 51 -6.46 -6.28 -5.37
N VAL A 52 -6.97 -5.28 -4.65
CA VAL A 52 -6.28 -4.69 -3.50
C VAL A 52 -7.04 -4.98 -2.21
N ALA A 53 -6.40 -5.73 -1.32
CA ALA A 53 -6.82 -5.91 0.06
C ALA A 53 -6.07 -4.93 0.96
N LEU A 54 -6.78 -4.21 1.83
CA LEU A 54 -6.18 -3.28 2.79
C LEU A 54 -6.32 -3.80 4.22
N ALA A 55 -5.18 -3.96 4.89
CA ALA A 55 -5.09 -4.13 6.32
C ALA A 55 -4.71 -2.79 6.99
N ALA A 56 -5.66 -2.23 7.73
CA ALA A 56 -5.50 -1.01 8.50
C ALA A 56 -6.32 -1.10 9.79
N GLN A 57 -6.40 -0.02 10.57
CA GLN A 57 -7.34 0.02 11.70
C GLN A 57 -8.77 -0.27 11.20
N ARG A 58 -9.49 -1.19 11.85
CA ARG A 58 -10.80 -1.69 11.42
C ARG A 58 -11.75 -0.63 10.85
N HIS A 59 -11.89 0.51 11.52
CA HIS A 59 -12.78 1.59 11.09
C HIS A 59 -12.31 2.29 9.81
N ILE A 60 -11.00 2.46 9.62
CA ILE A 60 -10.41 3.06 8.41
C ILE A 60 -10.51 2.10 7.23
N ALA A 61 -10.16 0.82 7.43
CA ALA A 61 -10.28 -0.21 6.40
C ALA A 61 -11.73 -0.34 5.91
N SER A 62 -12.69 -0.36 6.86
CA SER A 62 -14.12 -0.42 6.55
C SER A 62 -14.59 0.81 5.75
N LEU A 63 -14.09 2.01 6.10
CA LEU A 63 -14.42 3.24 5.38
C LEU A 63 -13.93 3.18 3.93
N LEU A 64 -12.66 2.82 3.70
CA LEU A 64 -12.10 2.79 2.34
C LEU A 64 -12.72 1.69 1.47
N PHE A 65 -13.11 0.57 2.07
CA PHE A 65 -13.91 -0.44 1.38
C PHE A 65 -15.29 0.08 1.01
N ALA A 66 -16.00 0.73 1.94
CA ALA A 66 -17.33 1.31 1.66
C ALA A 66 -17.30 2.41 0.58
N LEU A 67 -16.18 3.12 0.46
CA LEU A 67 -15.93 4.12 -0.59
C LEU A 67 -15.47 3.51 -1.93
N GLY A 68 -15.21 2.21 -1.98
CA GLY A 68 -14.74 1.52 -3.20
C GLY A 68 -13.29 1.79 -3.56
N GLU A 69 -12.47 2.27 -2.63
CA GLU A 69 -11.04 2.51 -2.86
C GLU A 69 -10.20 1.23 -2.81
N VAL A 70 -10.72 0.18 -2.19
CA VAL A 70 -10.10 -1.15 -2.04
C VAL A 70 -11.14 -2.23 -2.32
N ASP A 71 -10.68 -3.39 -2.76
CA ASP A 71 -11.56 -4.52 -3.10
C ASP A 71 -11.88 -5.39 -1.87
N GLU A 72 -11.00 -5.40 -0.87
CA GLU A 72 -11.17 -6.12 0.40
C GLU A 72 -10.60 -5.32 1.58
N ALA A 73 -11.21 -5.47 2.76
CA ALA A 73 -10.76 -4.83 4.00
C ALA A 73 -10.52 -5.85 5.10
N CYS A 74 -9.39 -5.72 5.77
CA CYS A 74 -8.97 -6.54 6.91
C CYS A 74 -8.61 -5.64 8.09
N ASP A 75 -8.89 -6.11 9.31
CA ASP A 75 -8.36 -5.46 10.51
C ASP A 75 -6.87 -5.80 10.66
N PHE A 76 -6.03 -4.79 10.90
CA PHE A 76 -4.58 -4.99 11.01
C PHE A 76 -4.21 -6.03 12.08
N GLU A 77 -4.85 -5.97 13.24
CA GLU A 77 -4.60 -6.91 14.36
C GLU A 77 -4.95 -8.36 14.00
N SER A 78 -5.89 -8.56 13.08
CA SER A 78 -6.28 -9.91 12.63
C SER A 78 -5.19 -10.60 11.80
N LEU A 79 -4.24 -9.85 11.23
CA LEU A 79 -3.13 -10.42 10.46
C LEU A 79 -2.13 -11.19 11.32
N ARG A 80 -2.09 -10.94 12.64
CA ARG A 80 -1.20 -11.63 13.59
C ARG A 80 0.24 -11.72 13.09
N LEU A 81 0.77 -10.60 12.60
CA LEU A 81 2.12 -10.54 12.03
C LEU A 81 3.21 -10.94 13.04
N ASP A 82 2.92 -10.85 14.34
CA ASP A 82 3.75 -11.36 15.43
C ASP A 82 4.07 -12.86 15.28
N ALA A 83 3.13 -13.64 14.77
CA ALA A 83 3.30 -15.08 14.59
C ALA A 83 4.31 -15.42 13.49
N LEU A 84 4.55 -14.54 12.51
CA LEU A 84 5.50 -14.78 11.41
C LEU A 84 6.96 -14.80 11.88
N PHE A 85 7.25 -14.19 13.02
CA PHE A 85 8.61 -14.04 13.55
C PHE A 85 8.86 -14.87 14.80
N THR A 86 7.87 -15.64 15.24
CA THR A 86 8.03 -16.61 16.31
C THR A 86 8.37 -17.95 15.67
N ALA A 87 9.60 -18.43 15.88
CA ALA A 87 9.97 -19.79 15.52
C ALA A 87 9.36 -20.75 16.54
N ASP A 88 8.65 -21.77 16.07
CA ASP A 88 8.54 -23.03 16.83
C ASP A 88 9.90 -23.73 16.86
#